data_AF-A0A3P8R1Y4-F1
#
_entry.id   AF-A0A3P8R1Y4-F1
#
_cell.length_a   1.000
_cell.length_b   1.000
_cell.length_c   1.000
_cell.angle_alpha   90.00
_cell.angle_beta   90.00
_cell.angle_gamma   90.00
#
_symmetry.space_group_name_H-M   'P 1'
#
loop_
_entity.id
_entity.type
_entity.pdbx_description
1 polymer ?
#
loop_
_entity_poly.entity_id
_entity_poly.type
_entity_poly.pdbx_seq_one_letter_code
_entity_poly.pdbx_strand_id
1 'polypeptide(L)'
;MSSSLYSQLPQTAETQLAAKMSDMQNSKAKCCTAFLKDVLMWSASVDVVHVFVSQKAYREESKKEAGCSLYAQMPQTIETVFAKELSKTQSDVSLYKEKYNREKGKSSYTNMKTLPEVEHAMEVNKKQSEVSYRKGKEELHHYNTIPDRPDIVNATNAAKLASDVTYKSDTKQPVYSDESLLARTDIQHAKEVSKLASQVKYKESFDRQLKGQKPQYNPLDCVSFKQTQAAAALASQVEYKKKYEQTKAHYHTALHTAEQLHHKENAVLHSQVKYREEYEKNKGRSLMEFGDTQTYKVSKEAQKMQSEVKRLCSSDRNRLYVFL
;
A
#
# COMPACT_ATOMS: atom_id res chain seq x y z
N MET A 1 -10.10 39.07 15.74
CA MET A 1 -8.82 38.44 15.35
C MET A 1 -7.90 38.47 16.56
N SER A 2 -8.04 37.53 17.50
CA SER A 2 -7.18 37.47 18.70
C SER A 2 -5.86 36.78 18.34
N SER A 3 -4.85 37.56 17.99
CA SER A 3 -3.50 37.04 17.81
C SER A 3 -2.94 36.64 19.18
N SER A 4 -2.93 35.34 19.44
CA SER A 4 -2.35 34.73 20.64
C SER A 4 -0.89 35.15 20.80
N LEU A 5 -0.52 35.63 22.00
CA LEU A 5 0.83 36.06 22.39
C LEU A 5 1.92 34.96 22.18
N TYR A 6 1.49 33.72 21.91
CA TYR A 6 2.38 32.59 21.66
C TYR A 6 3.09 32.63 20.29
N SER A 7 2.59 33.41 19.33
CA SER A 7 3.16 33.48 17.97
C SER A 7 4.40 34.38 17.84
N GLN A 8 4.80 35.07 18.91
CA GLN A 8 5.91 36.03 18.91
C GLN A 8 7.19 35.50 19.60
N LEU A 9 7.18 34.26 20.10
CA LEU A 9 8.37 33.63 20.69
C LEU A 9 9.35 33.21 19.57
N PRO A 10 10.66 33.47 19.71
CA PRO A 10 11.66 33.04 18.72
C PRO A 10 11.62 31.52 18.61
N GLN A 11 11.49 31.01 17.37
CA GLN A 11 11.46 29.58 17.10
C GLN A 11 12.82 28.96 17.47
N THR A 12 12.91 28.44 18.69
CA THR A 12 14.05 27.65 19.14
C THR A 12 13.94 26.22 18.56
N ALA A 13 15.07 25.54 18.43
CA ALA A 13 15.13 24.18 17.86
C ALA A 13 14.23 23.17 18.61
N GLU A 14 14.03 23.37 19.90
CA GLU A 14 13.15 22.54 20.75
C GLU A 14 11.66 22.71 20.39
N THR A 15 11.24 23.93 20.07
CA THR A 15 9.85 24.22 19.68
C THR A 15 9.51 23.62 18.31
N GLN A 16 10.47 23.62 17.38
CA GLN A 16 10.31 22.98 16.07
C GLN A 16 10.31 21.44 16.16
N LEU A 17 11.07 20.88 17.11
CA LEU A 17 11.07 19.43 17.36
C LEU A 17 9.74 18.97 17.97
N ALA A 18 9.21 19.73 18.94
CA ALA A 18 7.91 19.44 19.55
C ALA A 18 6.78 19.49 18.51
N ALA A 19 6.75 20.50 17.64
CA ALA A 19 5.76 20.61 16.56
C ALA A 19 5.84 19.41 15.59
N LYS A 20 7.04 19.01 15.16
CA LYS A 20 7.23 17.84 14.29
C LYS A 20 6.83 16.53 14.95
N MET A 21 7.09 16.37 16.25
CA MET A 21 6.69 15.18 17.01
C MET A 21 5.16 15.10 17.14
N SER A 22 4.48 16.22 17.37
CA SER A 22 3.01 16.30 17.42
C SER A 22 2.36 16.05 16.05
N ASP A 23 2.91 16.60 14.97
CA ASP A 23 2.38 16.39 13.61
C ASP A 23 2.54 14.93 13.16
N MET A 24 3.65 14.28 13.53
CA MET A 24 3.89 12.87 13.19
C MET A 24 2.95 11.93 13.96
N GLN A 25 2.61 12.26 15.22
CA GLN A 25 1.61 11.50 15.99
C GLN A 25 0.19 11.72 15.44
N ASN A 26 -0.15 12.95 15.04
CA ASN A 26 -1.46 13.28 14.48
C ASN A 26 -1.68 12.65 13.09
N SER A 27 -0.64 12.58 12.26
CA SER A 27 -0.65 11.88 10.97
C SER A 27 -0.91 10.37 11.13
N LYS A 28 -0.22 9.73 12.08
CA LYS A 28 -0.42 8.29 12.38
C LYS A 28 -1.81 8.01 12.93
N ALA A 29 -2.31 8.84 13.85
CA ALA A 29 -3.66 8.71 14.38
C ALA A 29 -4.74 8.85 13.29
N LYS A 30 -4.58 9.83 12.39
CA LYS A 30 -5.49 10.02 11.24
C LYS A 30 -5.48 8.84 10.28
N CYS A 31 -4.30 8.30 9.94
CA CYS A 31 -4.18 7.13 9.07
C CYS A 31 -4.84 5.88 9.67
N CYS A 32 -4.60 5.60 10.96
CA CYS A 32 -5.20 4.45 11.65
C CYS A 32 -6.74 4.58 11.75
N THR A 33 -7.27 5.79 12.02
CA THR A 33 -8.72 5.99 12.10
C THR A 33 -9.42 5.92 10.74
N ALA A 34 -8.76 6.34 9.65
CA ALA A 34 -9.31 6.20 8.30
C ALA A 34 -9.35 4.72 7.87
N PHE A 35 -8.26 3.99 8.09
CA PHE A 35 -8.19 2.57 7.75
C PHE A 35 -9.20 1.73 8.54
N LEU A 36 -9.39 2.02 9.84
CA LEU A 36 -10.39 1.33 10.66
C LEU A 36 -11.82 1.67 10.22
N LYS A 37 -12.10 2.92 9.82
CA LYS A 37 -13.43 3.31 9.32
C LYS A 37 -13.76 2.62 8.00
N ASP A 38 -12.81 2.55 7.07
CA ASP A 38 -13.03 1.92 5.77
C ASP A 38 -13.25 0.41 5.90
N VAL A 39 -12.49 -0.27 6.77
CA VAL A 39 -12.67 -1.70 7.06
C VAL A 39 -14.04 -1.98 7.71
N LEU A 40 -14.45 -1.16 8.69
CA LEU A 40 -15.77 -1.29 9.35
C LEU A 40 -16.94 -1.00 8.41
N MET A 41 -16.80 -0.03 7.51
CA MET A 41 -17.82 0.31 6.52
C MET A 41 -17.99 -0.79 5.46
N TRP A 42 -16.89 -1.44 5.08
CA TRP A 42 -16.92 -2.54 4.12
C TRP A 42 -17.52 -3.81 4.73
N SER A 43 -17.15 -4.16 5.98
CA SER A 43 -17.74 -5.32 6.65
C SER A 43 -19.25 -5.15 6.90
N ALA A 44 -19.66 -3.97 7.38
CA ALA A 44 -21.08 -3.67 7.62
C ALA A 44 -21.92 -3.70 6.32
N SER A 45 -21.36 -3.26 5.18
CA SER A 45 -22.06 -3.29 3.90
C SER A 45 -22.23 -4.72 3.36
N VAL A 46 -21.21 -5.57 3.52
CA VAL A 46 -21.27 -6.97 3.06
C VAL A 46 -22.30 -7.76 3.88
N ASP A 47 -22.35 -7.57 5.20
CA ASP A 47 -23.31 -8.26 6.07
C ASP A 47 -24.76 -7.83 5.78
N VAL A 48 -25.01 -6.53 5.58
CA VAL A 48 -26.35 -6.02 5.26
C VAL A 48 -26.83 -6.52 3.89
N VAL A 49 -25.95 -6.54 2.89
CA VAL A 49 -26.30 -7.03 1.55
C VAL A 49 -26.58 -8.53 1.58
N HIS A 50 -25.77 -9.33 2.29
CA HIS A 50 -25.98 -10.78 2.38
C HIS A 50 -27.29 -11.12 3.11
N VAL A 51 -27.62 -10.41 4.19
CA VAL A 51 -28.90 -10.58 4.92
C VAL A 51 -30.10 -10.16 4.05
N PHE A 52 -30.01 -9.05 3.31
CA PHE A 52 -31.11 -8.60 2.44
C PHE A 52 -31.35 -9.52 1.25
N VAL A 53 -30.28 -10.03 0.63
CA VAL A 53 -30.37 -10.97 -0.50
C VAL A 53 -30.94 -12.30 -0.02
N SER A 54 -30.48 -12.82 1.12
CA SER A 54 -31.02 -14.05 1.72
C SER A 54 -32.50 -13.90 2.10
N GLN A 55 -32.89 -12.78 2.71
CA GLN A 55 -34.27 -12.57 3.15
C GLN A 55 -35.25 -12.36 1.98
N LYS A 56 -34.84 -11.69 0.90
CA LYS A 56 -35.68 -11.56 -0.30
C LYS A 56 -35.83 -12.89 -1.04
N ALA A 57 -34.76 -13.68 -1.15
CA ALA A 57 -34.83 -15.01 -1.74
C ALA A 57 -35.78 -15.93 -0.96
N TYR A 58 -35.69 -15.96 0.38
CA TYR A 58 -36.55 -16.80 1.22
C TYR A 58 -38.03 -16.37 1.19
N ARG A 59 -38.30 -15.05 1.15
CA ARG A 59 -39.67 -14.52 1.05
C ARG A 59 -40.31 -14.71 -0.32
N GLU A 60 -39.52 -14.77 -1.40
CA GLU A 60 -40.05 -15.08 -2.73
C GLU A 60 -40.35 -16.56 -2.89
N GLU A 61 -39.47 -17.45 -2.41
CA GLU A 61 -39.69 -18.91 -2.46
C GLU A 61 -40.94 -19.29 -1.65
N SER A 62 -41.10 -18.75 -0.43
CA SER A 62 -42.28 -19.01 0.40
C SER A 62 -43.60 -18.52 -0.24
N LYS A 63 -43.55 -17.46 -1.06
CA LYS A 63 -44.74 -16.94 -1.75
C LYS A 63 -45.10 -17.75 -3.00
N LYS A 64 -44.11 -18.33 -3.68
CA LYS A 64 -44.33 -19.23 -4.82
C LYS A 64 -44.84 -20.59 -4.35
N GLU A 65 -44.34 -21.10 -3.23
CA GLU A 65 -44.85 -22.34 -2.61
C GLU A 65 -46.24 -22.18 -2.00
N ALA A 66 -46.56 -21.01 -1.41
CA ALA A 66 -47.90 -20.75 -0.86
C ALA A 66 -49.01 -20.66 -1.93
N GLY A 67 -48.65 -20.37 -3.19
CA GLY A 67 -49.58 -20.29 -4.32
C GLY A 67 -50.01 -21.63 -4.91
N CYS A 68 -49.32 -22.72 -4.56
CA CYS A 68 -49.52 -24.06 -5.13
C CYS A 68 -49.87 -25.09 -4.04
N SER A 69 -50.75 -24.75 -3.10
CA SER A 69 -51.28 -25.77 -2.19
C SER A 69 -52.15 -26.77 -2.98
N LEU A 70 -52.07 -28.07 -2.66
CA LEU A 70 -52.89 -29.13 -3.29
C LEU A 70 -54.40 -28.80 -3.28
N TYR A 71 -54.86 -28.02 -2.29
CA TYR A 71 -56.24 -27.54 -2.17
C TYR A 71 -56.60 -26.44 -3.19
N ALA A 72 -55.65 -25.61 -3.63
CA ALA A 72 -55.88 -24.58 -4.66
C ALA A 72 -56.06 -25.17 -6.06
N GLN A 73 -55.56 -26.39 -6.31
CA GLN A 73 -55.63 -27.10 -7.59
C GLN A 73 -56.81 -28.09 -7.69
N MET A 74 -57.58 -28.27 -6.60
CA MET A 74 -58.84 -29.02 -6.63
C MET A 74 -59.91 -28.29 -7.44
N PRO A 75 -60.79 -29.01 -8.18
CA PRO A 75 -61.86 -28.38 -8.95
C PRO A 75 -62.75 -27.56 -8.01
N GLN A 76 -62.94 -26.28 -8.34
CA GLN A 76 -63.70 -25.37 -7.50
C GLN A 76 -65.17 -25.81 -7.48
N THR A 77 -65.65 -26.23 -6.31
CA THR A 77 -67.07 -26.52 -6.09
C THR A 77 -67.84 -25.22 -5.94
N ILE A 78 -69.15 -25.24 -6.21
CA ILE A 78 -70.02 -24.05 -6.16
C ILE A 78 -69.88 -23.30 -4.81
N GLU A 79 -69.75 -24.04 -3.71
CA GLU A 79 -69.55 -23.49 -2.36
C GLU A 79 -68.23 -22.73 -2.22
N THR A 80 -67.14 -23.26 -2.78
CA THR A 80 -65.84 -22.59 -2.74
C THR A 80 -65.80 -21.33 -3.60
N VAL A 81 -66.53 -21.31 -4.73
CA VAL A 81 -66.69 -20.11 -5.57
C VAL A 81 -67.49 -19.05 -4.81
N PHE A 82 -68.59 -19.43 -4.16
CA PHE A 82 -69.41 -18.52 -3.38
C PHE A 82 -68.65 -17.95 -2.16
N ALA A 83 -67.90 -18.78 -1.43
CA ALA A 83 -67.05 -18.33 -0.32
C ALA A 83 -65.95 -17.37 -0.77
N LYS A 84 -65.35 -17.60 -1.96
CA LYS A 84 -64.39 -16.67 -2.57
C LYS A 84 -65.06 -15.34 -2.96
N GLU A 85 -66.28 -15.36 -3.47
CA GLU A 85 -66.98 -14.13 -3.85
C GLU A 85 -67.43 -13.32 -2.62
N LEU A 86 -67.92 -13.99 -1.57
CA LEU A 86 -68.24 -13.35 -0.29
C LEU A 86 -67.00 -12.74 0.37
N SER A 87 -65.86 -13.43 0.34
CA SER A 87 -64.61 -12.88 0.89
C SER A 87 -64.04 -11.74 0.07
N LYS A 88 -64.15 -11.80 -1.27
CA LYS A 88 -63.79 -10.66 -2.16
C LYS A 88 -64.67 -9.45 -1.87
N THR A 89 -65.99 -9.60 -1.83
CA THR A 89 -66.92 -8.49 -1.55
C THR A 89 -66.71 -7.92 -0.14
N GLN A 90 -66.45 -8.75 0.87
CA GLN A 90 -66.05 -8.31 2.21
C GLN A 90 -64.73 -7.51 2.18
N SER A 91 -63.74 -7.98 1.41
CA SER A 91 -62.45 -7.29 1.26
C SER A 91 -62.61 -5.95 0.52
N ASP A 92 -63.47 -5.87 -0.50
CA ASP A 92 -63.73 -4.65 -1.26
C ASP A 92 -64.35 -3.56 -0.37
N VAL A 93 -65.26 -3.92 0.53
CA VAL A 93 -65.82 -2.99 1.53
C VAL A 93 -64.75 -2.51 2.51
N SER A 94 -63.84 -3.39 2.94
CA SER A 94 -62.70 -3.01 3.80
C SER A 94 -61.71 -2.09 3.06
N LEU A 95 -61.39 -2.40 1.80
CA LEU A 95 -60.50 -1.61 0.96
C LEU A 95 -61.09 -0.23 0.66
N TYR A 96 -62.40 -0.14 0.43
CA TYR A 96 -63.07 1.16 0.26
C TYR A 96 -62.96 2.01 1.53
N LYS A 97 -63.24 1.41 2.70
CA LYS A 97 -63.12 2.10 4.00
C LYS A 97 -61.68 2.52 4.31
N GLU A 98 -60.70 1.69 3.95
CA GLU A 98 -59.27 2.00 4.11
C GLU A 98 -58.82 3.12 3.17
N LYS A 99 -59.20 3.09 1.89
CA LYS A 99 -58.93 4.17 0.93
C LYS A 99 -59.54 5.49 1.40
N TYR A 100 -60.81 5.46 1.82
CA TYR A 100 -61.46 6.63 2.39
C TYR A 100 -60.72 7.16 3.63
N ASN A 101 -60.35 6.30 4.59
CA ASN A 101 -59.58 6.73 5.76
C ASN A 101 -58.17 7.24 5.39
N ARG A 102 -57.54 6.69 4.36
CA ARG A 102 -56.21 7.07 3.86
C ARG A 102 -56.24 8.41 3.13
N GLU A 103 -57.36 8.80 2.56
CA GLU A 103 -57.55 10.07 1.84
C GLU A 103 -58.21 11.15 2.71
N LYS A 104 -59.02 10.74 3.70
CA LYS A 104 -59.63 11.63 4.68
C LYS A 104 -58.53 12.35 5.46
N GLY A 105 -58.40 13.65 5.21
CA GLY A 105 -57.40 14.52 5.85
C GLY A 105 -56.19 14.85 4.98
N LYS A 106 -56.06 14.31 3.76
CA LYS A 106 -55.06 14.75 2.80
C LYS A 106 -55.59 15.95 2.01
N SER A 107 -55.15 17.14 2.38
CA SER A 107 -55.49 18.35 1.62
C SER A 107 -54.75 18.36 0.27
N SER A 108 -55.33 19.00 -0.74
CA SER A 108 -54.67 19.16 -2.06
C SER A 108 -53.32 19.90 -1.93
N TYR A 109 -53.19 20.77 -0.93
CA TYR A 109 -51.96 21.53 -0.62
C TYR A 109 -50.78 20.65 -0.20
N THR A 110 -51.02 19.53 0.48
CA THR A 110 -49.95 18.61 0.94
C THR A 110 -49.26 17.84 -0.20
N ASN A 111 -49.87 17.74 -1.39
CA ASN A 111 -49.33 17.03 -2.54
C ASN A 111 -48.86 17.95 -3.69
N MET A 112 -48.90 19.28 -3.51
CA MET A 112 -48.52 20.23 -4.56
C MET A 112 -47.00 20.44 -4.57
N LYS A 113 -46.37 20.34 -5.74
CA LYS A 113 -44.90 20.43 -5.88
C LYS A 113 -44.37 21.83 -5.54
N THR A 114 -45.15 22.86 -5.82
CA THR A 114 -44.88 24.28 -5.57
C THR A 114 -46.19 24.93 -5.17
N LEU A 115 -46.22 25.74 -4.11
CA LEU A 115 -47.45 26.41 -3.69
C LEU A 115 -47.77 27.59 -4.63
N PRO A 116 -49.05 27.92 -4.91
CA PRO A 116 -49.41 28.99 -5.84
C PRO A 116 -48.82 30.35 -5.44
N GLU A 117 -48.69 30.59 -4.13
CA GLU A 117 -48.10 31.81 -3.58
C GLU A 117 -46.60 31.91 -3.88
N VAL A 118 -45.89 30.78 -3.85
CA VAL A 118 -44.45 30.74 -4.18
C VAL A 118 -44.25 30.98 -5.68
N GLU A 119 -45.13 30.44 -6.52
CA GLU A 119 -45.11 30.70 -7.97
C GLU A 119 -45.34 32.17 -8.29
N HIS A 120 -46.33 32.78 -7.64
CA HIS A 120 -46.59 34.21 -7.78
C HIS A 120 -45.39 35.06 -7.31
N ALA A 121 -44.80 34.72 -6.16
CA ALA A 121 -43.62 35.42 -5.64
C ALA A 121 -42.41 35.30 -6.59
N MET A 122 -42.19 34.14 -7.19
CA MET A 122 -41.14 33.94 -8.19
C MET A 122 -41.37 34.78 -9.45
N GLU A 123 -42.62 34.89 -9.92
CA GLU A 123 -42.97 35.69 -11.09
C GLU A 123 -42.79 37.19 -10.83
N VAL A 124 -43.23 37.68 -9.67
CA VAL A 124 -43.04 39.07 -9.25
C VAL A 124 -41.56 39.40 -9.14
N ASN A 125 -40.76 38.54 -8.51
CA ASN A 125 -39.31 38.73 -8.40
C ASN A 125 -38.63 38.78 -9.77
N LYS A 126 -39.01 37.88 -10.69
CA LYS A 126 -38.50 37.90 -12.08
C LYS A 126 -38.78 39.23 -12.78
N LYS A 127 -40.00 39.76 -12.64
CA LYS A 127 -40.42 41.05 -13.20
C LYS A 127 -39.72 42.24 -12.54
N GLN A 128 -39.41 42.16 -11.24
CA GLN A 128 -38.69 43.20 -10.49
C GLN A 128 -37.17 43.13 -10.65
N SER A 129 -36.62 42.04 -11.19
CA SER A 129 -35.17 41.86 -11.31
C SER A 129 -34.53 42.92 -12.21
N GLU A 130 -33.49 43.58 -11.68
CA GLU A 130 -32.72 44.61 -12.39
C GLU A 130 -32.06 44.07 -13.68
N VAL A 131 -31.72 42.77 -13.70
CA VAL A 131 -31.14 42.09 -14.87
C VAL A 131 -32.10 42.13 -16.07
N SER A 132 -33.40 41.92 -15.84
CA SER A 132 -34.40 41.97 -16.91
C SER A 132 -34.61 43.40 -17.41
N TYR A 133 -34.54 44.39 -16.50
CA TYR A 133 -34.60 45.81 -16.84
C TYR A 133 -33.40 46.28 -17.66
N ARG A 134 -32.18 45.87 -17.30
CA ARG A 134 -30.95 46.24 -18.03
C ARG A 134 -30.92 45.66 -19.44
N LYS A 135 -31.38 44.41 -19.62
CA LYS A 135 -31.53 43.81 -20.96
C LYS A 135 -32.56 44.54 -21.82
N GLY A 136 -33.75 44.83 -21.28
CA GLY A 136 -34.75 45.60 -21.99
C GLY A 136 -34.27 47.00 -22.36
N LYS A 137 -33.46 47.65 -21.52
CA LYS A 137 -32.82 48.93 -21.82
C LYS A 137 -31.81 48.82 -22.97
N GLU A 138 -30.98 47.78 -23.02
CA GLU A 138 -30.03 47.56 -24.11
C GLU A 138 -30.73 47.28 -25.44
N GLU A 139 -31.85 46.54 -25.42
CA GLU A 139 -32.67 46.26 -26.61
C GLU A 139 -33.43 47.50 -27.09
N LEU A 140 -33.98 48.31 -26.18
CA LEU A 140 -34.75 49.51 -26.51
C LEU A 140 -33.85 50.67 -26.97
N HIS A 141 -32.59 50.70 -26.55
CA HIS A 141 -31.57 51.63 -27.05
C HIS A 141 -30.66 51.04 -28.13
N HIS A 142 -31.01 49.88 -28.69
CA HIS A 142 -30.33 49.33 -29.86
C HIS A 142 -30.74 50.11 -31.11
N TYR A 143 -30.21 51.33 -31.25
CA TYR A 143 -30.38 52.13 -32.45
C TYR A 143 -29.41 51.60 -33.52
N ASN A 144 -29.95 51.11 -34.64
CA ASN A 144 -29.13 50.83 -35.81
C ASN A 144 -28.77 52.20 -36.41
N THR A 145 -27.53 52.67 -36.21
CA THR A 145 -27.08 53.95 -36.75
C THR A 145 -27.38 53.98 -38.24
N ILE A 146 -28.04 55.04 -38.72
CA ILE A 146 -28.23 55.29 -40.14
C ILE A 146 -26.85 55.11 -40.82
N PRO A 147 -26.73 54.34 -41.92
CA PRO A 147 -25.46 54.30 -42.64
C PRO A 147 -25.07 55.73 -42.96
N ASP A 148 -23.93 56.17 -42.41
CA ASP A 148 -23.46 57.55 -42.54
C ASP A 148 -23.56 57.96 -44.02
N ARG A 149 -24.15 59.13 -44.28
CA ARG A 149 -24.24 59.64 -45.65
C ARG A 149 -22.82 59.64 -46.24
N PRO A 150 -22.67 59.30 -47.54
CA PRO A 150 -21.35 59.10 -48.15
C PRO A 150 -20.45 60.36 -48.08
N ASP A 151 -21.04 61.55 -47.99
CA ASP A 151 -20.33 62.81 -47.76
C ASP A 151 -19.66 62.87 -46.37
N ILE A 152 -20.32 62.38 -45.33
CA ILE A 152 -19.76 62.32 -43.96
C ILE A 152 -18.64 61.28 -43.91
N VAL A 153 -18.83 60.11 -44.53
CA VAL A 153 -17.78 59.08 -44.62
C VAL A 153 -16.56 59.61 -45.37
N ASN A 154 -16.77 60.31 -46.49
CA ASN A 154 -15.68 60.89 -47.25
C ASN A 154 -14.98 62.02 -46.49
N ALA A 155 -15.71 62.89 -45.79
CA ALA A 155 -15.14 63.95 -44.97
C ALA A 155 -14.33 63.40 -43.79
N THR A 156 -14.82 62.36 -43.13
CA THR A 156 -14.09 61.70 -42.02
C THR A 156 -12.84 60.98 -42.50
N ASN A 157 -12.90 60.31 -43.66
CA ASN A 157 -11.72 59.68 -44.26
C ASN A 157 -10.69 60.73 -44.72
N ALA A 158 -11.12 61.81 -45.35
CA ALA A 158 -10.24 62.92 -45.72
C ALA A 158 -9.60 63.57 -44.49
N ALA A 159 -10.36 63.77 -43.40
CA ALA A 159 -9.83 64.30 -42.15
C ALA A 159 -8.82 63.34 -41.50
N LYS A 160 -9.08 62.02 -41.51
CA LYS A 160 -8.12 61.00 -41.04
C LYS A 160 -6.83 61.03 -41.86
N LEU A 161 -6.92 61.08 -43.18
CA LEU A 161 -5.78 61.14 -44.09
C LEU A 161 -4.98 62.44 -43.96
N ALA A 162 -5.66 63.57 -43.72
CA ALA A 162 -5.04 64.86 -43.49
C ALA A 162 -4.44 65.00 -42.09
N SER A 163 -4.87 64.18 -41.13
CA SER A 163 -4.37 64.23 -39.77
C SER A 163 -3.04 63.47 -39.63
N ASP A 164 -2.04 64.10 -39.03
CA ASP A 164 -0.78 63.45 -38.66
C ASP A 164 -0.93 62.45 -37.50
N VAL A 165 -2.15 62.17 -37.02
CA VAL A 165 -2.38 61.40 -35.79
C VAL A 165 -1.88 59.96 -35.94
N THR A 166 -2.13 59.33 -37.09
CA THR A 166 -1.65 57.97 -37.41
C THR A 166 -0.12 57.93 -37.56
N TYR A 167 0.44 58.90 -38.29
CA TYR A 167 1.89 59.02 -38.46
C TYR A 167 2.62 59.26 -37.12
N LYS A 168 2.04 60.10 -36.25
CA LYS A 168 2.56 60.41 -34.91
C LYS A 168 2.28 59.30 -33.89
N SER A 169 1.27 58.45 -34.08
CA SER A 169 1.07 57.29 -33.22
C SER A 169 2.08 56.20 -33.52
N ASP A 170 2.40 55.98 -34.80
CA ASP A 170 3.34 54.94 -35.20
C ASP A 170 4.78 55.30 -34.85
N THR A 171 5.15 56.58 -34.91
CA THR A 171 6.47 57.06 -34.43
C THR A 171 6.62 57.07 -32.90
N LYS A 172 5.51 56.93 -32.15
CA LYS A 172 5.54 56.74 -30.68
C LYS A 172 5.62 55.27 -30.27
N GLN A 173 5.53 54.32 -31.21
CA GLN A 173 5.94 52.95 -30.95
C GLN A 173 7.39 53.01 -30.45
N PRO A 174 7.71 52.41 -29.29
CA PRO A 174 9.05 52.50 -28.76
C PRO A 174 9.99 51.86 -29.78
N VAL A 175 10.88 52.68 -30.36
CA VAL A 175 11.90 52.29 -31.35
C VAL A 175 12.77 51.12 -30.82
N TYR A 176 12.73 50.90 -29.51
CA TYR A 176 13.20 49.69 -28.84
C TYR A 176 12.03 48.99 -28.14
N SER A 177 11.61 47.83 -28.66
CA SER A 177 10.83 46.90 -27.85
C SER A 177 11.67 46.43 -26.65
N ASP A 178 11.08 46.34 -25.46
CA ASP A 178 11.80 45.90 -24.25
C ASP A 178 12.45 44.52 -24.42
N GLU A 179 11.86 43.65 -25.24
CA GLU A 179 12.45 42.37 -25.63
C GLU A 179 13.75 42.53 -26.43
N SER A 180 13.86 43.54 -27.30
CA SER A 180 15.08 43.80 -28.10
C SER A 180 16.25 44.25 -27.23
N LEU A 181 15.99 45.07 -26.20
CA LEU A 181 17.03 45.51 -25.26
C LEU A 181 17.52 44.36 -24.38
N LEU A 182 16.62 43.51 -23.89
CA LEU A 182 16.99 42.34 -23.07
C LEU A 182 17.64 41.21 -23.87
N ALA A 183 17.51 41.22 -25.19
CA ALA A 183 18.13 40.28 -26.11
C ALA A 183 19.53 40.71 -26.60
N ARG A 184 20.03 41.89 -26.21
CA ARG A 184 21.40 42.28 -26.53
C ARG A 184 22.40 41.31 -25.89
N THR A 185 23.45 40.98 -26.65
CA THR A 185 24.45 39.97 -26.30
C THR A 185 25.25 40.34 -25.04
N ASP A 186 25.49 41.63 -24.81
CA ASP A 186 26.15 42.17 -23.61
C ASP A 186 25.32 41.93 -22.34
N ILE A 187 24.01 42.19 -22.41
CA ILE A 187 23.07 41.98 -21.31
C ILE A 187 22.88 40.48 -21.04
N GLN A 188 22.80 39.66 -22.08
CA GLN A 188 22.76 38.20 -21.94
C GLN A 188 24.03 37.66 -21.28
N HIS A 189 25.20 38.12 -21.73
CA HIS A 189 26.48 37.73 -21.14
C HIS A 189 26.57 38.12 -19.65
N ALA A 190 26.19 39.35 -19.30
CA ALA A 190 26.17 39.80 -17.92
C ALA A 190 25.23 38.97 -17.03
N LYS A 191 24.07 38.54 -17.56
CA LYS A 191 23.14 37.65 -16.85
C LYS A 191 23.77 36.29 -16.57
N GLU A 192 24.44 35.68 -17.55
CA GLU A 192 25.10 34.39 -17.37
C GLU A 192 26.27 34.48 -16.38
N VAL A 193 27.09 35.52 -16.48
CA VAL A 193 28.18 35.78 -15.52
C VAL A 193 27.62 35.97 -14.11
N SER A 194 26.54 36.74 -13.96
CA SER A 194 25.87 36.91 -12.66
C SER A 194 25.32 35.60 -12.11
N LYS A 195 24.79 34.72 -12.96
CA LYS A 195 24.28 33.41 -12.57
C LYS A 195 25.41 32.48 -12.13
N LEU A 196 26.54 32.49 -12.83
CA LEU A 196 27.74 31.72 -12.46
C LEU A 196 28.36 32.21 -11.14
N ALA A 197 28.39 33.52 -10.91
CA ALA A 197 28.91 34.12 -9.69
C ALA A 197 27.95 34.01 -8.49
N SER A 198 26.69 33.63 -8.72
CA SER A 198 25.68 33.60 -7.67
C SER A 198 25.91 32.45 -6.69
N GLN A 199 26.23 32.80 -5.45
CA GLN A 199 26.38 31.83 -4.36
C GLN A 199 25.08 31.07 -4.08
N VAL A 200 23.92 31.70 -4.29
CA VAL A 200 22.61 31.06 -4.13
C VAL A 200 22.44 29.93 -5.14
N LYS A 201 22.78 30.18 -6.41
CA LYS A 201 22.74 29.15 -7.45
C LYS A 201 23.78 28.05 -7.24
N TYR A 202 24.97 28.41 -6.79
CA TYR A 202 26.01 27.43 -6.44
C TYR A 202 25.54 26.46 -5.33
N LYS A 203 24.88 26.97 -4.30
CA LYS A 203 24.38 26.15 -3.18
C LYS A 203 23.06 25.44 -3.48
N GLU A 204 22.36 25.78 -4.55
CA GLU A 204 21.01 25.24 -4.86
C GLU A 204 21.01 23.71 -5.00
N SER A 205 22.00 23.13 -5.68
CA SER A 205 22.11 21.68 -5.86
C SER A 205 22.43 20.96 -4.54
N PHE A 206 23.38 21.51 -3.76
CA PHE A 206 23.73 21.04 -2.43
C PHE A 206 22.52 21.11 -1.49
N ASP A 207 21.82 22.24 -1.48
CA ASP A 207 20.64 22.44 -0.67
C ASP A 207 19.51 21.49 -1.10
N ARG A 208 19.29 21.28 -2.39
CA ARG A 208 18.25 20.36 -2.87
C ARG A 208 18.52 18.90 -2.50
N GLN A 209 19.78 18.48 -2.53
CA GLN A 209 20.15 17.09 -2.34
C GLN A 209 20.42 16.76 -0.86
N LEU A 210 21.05 17.66 -0.12
CA LEU A 210 21.62 17.38 1.19
C LEU A 210 20.95 18.14 2.33
N LYS A 211 20.19 19.21 2.05
CA LYS A 211 19.45 19.94 3.10
C LYS A 211 18.29 19.08 3.60
N GLY A 212 18.49 18.49 4.77
CA GLY A 212 17.52 17.59 5.41
C GLY A 212 17.86 16.11 5.28
N GLN A 213 18.84 15.71 4.45
CA GLN A 213 19.44 14.39 4.58
C GLN A 213 20.34 14.41 5.82
N LYS A 214 19.94 13.68 6.86
CA LYS A 214 20.84 13.41 7.98
C LYS A 214 22.01 12.60 7.42
N PRO A 215 23.28 12.96 7.71
CA PRO A 215 24.39 12.09 7.41
C PRO A 215 24.05 10.71 7.98
N GLN A 216 24.03 9.69 7.14
CA GLN A 216 23.84 8.32 7.59
C GLN A 216 25.17 7.85 8.18
N TYR A 217 25.55 8.47 9.29
CA TYR A 217 26.78 8.22 10.01
C TYR A 217 26.46 7.34 11.20
N ASN A 218 27.00 6.14 11.19
CA ASN A 218 26.98 5.29 12.37
C ASN A 218 28.08 5.79 13.32
N PRO A 219 27.74 6.34 14.51
CA PRO A 219 28.74 6.84 15.45
C PRO A 219 29.68 5.73 15.95
N LEU A 220 29.27 4.45 15.86
CA LEU A 220 30.12 3.32 16.18
C LEU A 220 31.22 3.08 15.12
N ASP A 221 31.00 3.54 13.88
CA ASP A 221 31.96 3.36 12.80
C ASP A 221 33.00 4.46 12.71
N CYS A 222 32.88 5.50 13.54
CA CYS A 222 33.83 6.60 13.52
C CYS A 222 35.23 6.17 13.95
N VAL A 223 36.23 6.73 13.27
CA VAL A 223 37.65 6.44 13.53
C VAL A 223 37.99 6.71 15.00
N SER A 224 37.47 7.81 15.55
CA SER A 224 37.68 8.20 16.96
C SER A 224 37.07 7.19 17.94
N PHE A 225 35.87 6.66 17.68
CA PHE A 225 35.27 5.63 18.51
C PHE A 225 36.03 4.30 18.41
N LYS A 226 36.45 3.88 17.22
CA LYS A 226 37.28 2.67 17.04
C LYS A 226 38.61 2.77 17.77
N GLN A 227 39.28 3.92 17.69
CA GLN A 227 40.52 4.19 18.42
C GLN A 227 40.30 4.12 19.94
N THR A 228 39.22 4.74 20.42
CA THR A 228 38.88 4.72 21.86
C THR A 228 38.56 3.31 22.35
N GLN A 229 37.82 2.53 21.56
CA GLN A 229 37.49 1.14 21.87
C GLN A 229 38.75 0.25 21.91
N ALA A 230 39.67 0.42 20.95
CA ALA A 230 40.93 -0.31 20.92
C ALA A 230 41.83 0.05 22.11
N ALA A 231 41.93 1.34 22.45
CA ALA A 231 42.67 1.81 23.63
C ALA A 231 42.05 1.27 24.92
N ALA A 232 40.72 1.26 25.04
CA ALA A 232 40.01 0.69 26.18
C ALA A 232 40.21 -0.83 26.29
N ALA A 233 40.20 -1.56 25.18
CA ALA A 233 40.50 -2.99 25.15
C ALA A 233 41.94 -3.28 25.59
N LEU A 234 42.90 -2.46 25.17
CA LEU A 234 44.30 -2.57 25.58
C LEU A 234 44.50 -2.24 27.07
N ALA A 235 43.78 -1.24 27.58
CA ALA A 235 43.82 -0.84 28.99
C ALA A 235 43.00 -1.76 29.91
N SER A 236 42.12 -2.61 29.37
CA SER A 236 41.24 -3.47 30.14
C SER A 236 42.01 -4.59 30.82
N GLN A 237 42.06 -4.54 32.16
CA GLN A 237 42.66 -5.59 32.98
C GLN A 237 41.95 -6.94 32.83
N VAL A 238 40.65 -6.92 32.49
CA VAL A 238 39.85 -8.14 32.29
C VAL A 238 40.29 -8.85 31.01
N GLU A 239 40.40 -8.13 29.89
CA GLU A 239 40.90 -8.71 28.63
C GLU A 239 42.37 -9.14 28.76
N TYR A 240 43.19 -8.39 29.50
CA TYR A 240 44.57 -8.78 29.82
C TYR A 240 44.64 -10.14 30.53
N LYS A 241 43.78 -10.37 31.53
CA LYS A 241 43.76 -11.63 32.29
C LYS A 241 43.06 -12.77 31.55
N LYS A 242 42.17 -12.49 30.60
CA LYS A 242 41.36 -13.49 29.88
C LYS A 242 42.16 -14.65 29.30
N LYS A 243 43.27 -14.37 28.60
CA LYS A 243 44.14 -15.43 28.05
C LYS A 243 44.78 -16.27 29.15
N TYR A 244 45.28 -15.62 30.20
CA TYR A 244 45.83 -16.30 31.37
C TYR A 244 44.78 -17.17 32.07
N GLU A 245 43.53 -16.69 32.17
CA GLU A 245 42.44 -17.45 32.77
C GLU A 245 41.96 -18.61 31.92
N GLN A 246 42.06 -18.51 30.59
CA GLN A 246 41.80 -19.60 29.67
C GLN A 246 42.89 -20.67 29.77
N THR A 247 44.16 -20.28 29.87
CA THR A 247 45.27 -21.23 29.89
C THR A 247 45.59 -21.79 31.26
N LYS A 248 45.26 -21.11 32.37
CA LYS A 248 45.50 -21.63 33.74
C LYS A 248 44.75 -22.93 34.03
N ALA A 249 43.66 -23.21 33.30
CA ALA A 249 42.92 -24.46 33.43
C ALA A 249 43.53 -25.60 32.60
N HIS A 250 44.39 -25.28 31.64
CA HIS A 250 45.09 -26.24 30.79
C HIS A 250 46.47 -26.53 31.37
N TYR A 251 46.51 -27.31 32.45
CA TYR A 251 47.74 -27.98 32.84
C TYR A 251 48.08 -29.04 31.79
N HIS A 252 49.35 -29.15 31.39
CA HIS A 252 49.80 -30.33 30.67
C HIS A 252 49.52 -31.55 31.57
N THR A 253 48.62 -32.43 31.12
CA THR A 253 48.48 -33.76 31.70
C THR A 253 49.87 -34.39 31.63
N ALA A 254 50.49 -34.65 32.77
CA ALA A 254 51.80 -35.30 32.80
C ALA A 254 51.71 -36.56 31.93
N LEU A 255 52.56 -36.66 30.92
CA LEU A 255 52.69 -37.87 30.13
C LEU A 255 52.93 -38.99 31.13
N HIS A 256 52.05 -40.00 31.14
CA HIS A 256 52.23 -41.14 32.02
C HIS A 256 53.62 -41.73 31.78
N THR A 257 54.44 -41.79 32.83
CA THR A 257 55.75 -42.45 32.77
C THR A 257 55.53 -43.87 32.25
N ALA A 258 56.47 -44.43 31.46
CA ALA A 258 56.34 -45.79 30.91
C ALA A 258 55.98 -46.83 31.98
N GLU A 259 56.49 -46.65 33.20
CA GLU A 259 56.15 -47.46 34.37
C GLU A 259 54.68 -47.35 34.80
N GLN A 260 54.10 -46.14 34.78
CA GLN A 260 52.67 -45.93 35.09
C GLN A 260 51.76 -46.53 34.03
N LEU A 261 52.17 -46.48 32.75
CA LEU A 261 51.46 -47.16 31.66
C LEU A 261 51.51 -48.67 31.86
N HIS A 262 52.69 -49.22 32.15
CA HIS A 262 52.87 -50.64 32.41
C HIS A 262 52.05 -51.12 33.63
N HIS A 263 52.00 -50.34 34.71
CA HIS A 263 51.14 -50.66 35.86
C HIS A 263 49.65 -50.64 35.51
N LYS A 264 49.22 -49.71 34.66
CA LYS A 264 47.84 -49.64 34.18
C LYS A 264 47.48 -50.85 33.30
N GLU A 265 48.37 -51.23 32.40
CA GLU A 265 48.22 -52.42 31.55
C GLU A 265 48.20 -53.70 32.40
N ASN A 266 49.10 -53.83 33.37
CA ASN A 266 49.11 -54.96 34.30
C ASN A 266 47.84 -55.01 35.17
N ALA A 267 47.32 -53.86 35.61
CA ALA A 267 46.06 -53.80 36.34
C ALA A 267 44.87 -54.27 35.49
N VAL A 268 44.88 -53.96 34.19
CA VAL A 268 43.87 -54.47 33.24
C VAL A 268 44.03 -55.98 33.03
N LEU A 269 45.26 -56.46 32.83
CA LEU A 269 45.56 -57.89 32.64
C LEU A 269 45.16 -58.75 33.85
N HIS A 270 45.39 -58.26 35.07
CA HIS A 270 45.07 -58.99 36.30
C HIS A 270 43.62 -58.77 36.78
N SER A 271 42.85 -57.91 36.10
CA SER A 271 41.49 -57.60 36.51
C SER A 271 40.55 -58.77 36.17
N GLN A 272 39.99 -59.41 37.20
CA GLN A 272 38.99 -60.47 37.05
C GLN A 272 37.74 -60.03 36.29
N VAL A 273 37.35 -58.75 36.39
CA VAL A 273 36.19 -58.20 35.67
C VAL A 273 36.46 -58.20 34.17
N LYS A 274 37.60 -57.63 33.76
CA LYS A 274 38.09 -57.66 32.37
C LYS A 274 38.24 -59.08 31.83
N TYR A 275 38.83 -59.99 32.62
CA TYR A 275 38.93 -61.41 32.26
C TYR A 275 37.55 -62.05 32.02
N ARG A 276 36.59 -61.79 32.92
CA ARG A 276 35.21 -62.29 32.76
C ARG A 276 34.51 -61.69 31.54
N GLU A 277 34.68 -60.39 31.29
CA GLU A 277 34.17 -59.71 30.09
C GLU A 277 34.71 -60.37 28.81
N GLU A 278 36.03 -60.60 28.74
CA GLU A 278 36.66 -61.27 27.59
C GLU A 278 36.22 -62.73 27.44
N TYR A 279 36.11 -63.46 28.56
CA TYR A 279 35.63 -64.84 28.58
C TYR A 279 34.21 -64.95 28.03
N GLU A 280 33.27 -64.12 28.52
CA GLU A 280 31.88 -64.12 28.02
C GLU A 280 31.81 -63.73 26.54
N LYS A 281 32.66 -62.82 26.09
CA LYS A 281 32.75 -62.43 24.67
C LYS A 281 33.29 -63.55 23.77
N ASN A 282 34.18 -64.39 24.31
CA ASN A 282 34.80 -65.48 23.57
C ASN A 282 34.11 -66.84 23.78
N LYS A 283 33.17 -66.93 24.72
CA LYS A 283 32.39 -68.15 24.98
C LYS A 283 31.53 -68.48 23.77
N GLY A 284 31.86 -69.59 23.10
CA GLY A 284 31.21 -70.02 21.85
C GLY A 284 32.02 -69.72 20.58
N ARG A 285 33.19 -69.05 20.68
CA ARG A 285 34.18 -69.02 19.60
C ARG A 285 35.05 -70.28 19.68
N SER A 286 35.30 -70.95 18.55
CA SER A 286 36.17 -72.12 18.52
C SER A 286 37.62 -71.72 18.80
N LEU A 287 38.30 -72.46 19.68
CA LEU A 287 39.68 -72.17 20.13
C LEU A 287 40.71 -72.31 19.01
N MET A 288 40.42 -73.13 18.00
CA MET A 288 41.02 -73.01 16.68
C MET A 288 40.01 -72.31 15.79
N GLU A 289 40.33 -71.09 15.37
CA GLU A 289 39.83 -70.63 14.10
C GLU A 289 40.53 -71.52 13.07
N PHE A 290 39.86 -72.58 12.59
CA PHE A 290 40.21 -73.17 11.30
C PHE A 290 39.94 -72.07 10.28
N GLY A 291 40.83 -71.09 10.21
CA GLY A 291 40.87 -70.15 9.13
C GLY A 291 40.92 -71.01 7.90
N ASP A 292 39.88 -70.89 7.07
CA ASP A 292 39.86 -71.34 5.69
C ASP A 292 41.31 -71.41 5.19
N THR A 293 41.81 -72.60 4.83
CA THR A 293 43.19 -72.74 4.36
C THR A 293 43.45 -71.65 3.33
N GLN A 294 44.67 -71.10 3.24
CA GLN A 294 44.94 -69.99 2.31
C GLN A 294 44.42 -70.31 0.89
N THR A 295 44.49 -71.59 0.52
CA THR A 295 43.89 -72.19 -0.68
C THR A 295 42.37 -72.03 -0.77
N TYR A 296 41.63 -72.30 0.31
CA TYR A 296 40.17 -72.08 0.38
C TYR A 296 39.81 -70.59 0.32
N LYS A 297 40.53 -69.70 1.03
CA LYS A 297 40.30 -68.25 0.96
C LYS A 297 40.45 -67.73 -0.47
N VAL A 298 41.57 -68.07 -1.12
CA VAL A 298 41.84 -67.69 -2.52
C VAL A 298 40.82 -68.31 -3.47
N SER A 299 40.41 -69.56 -3.26
CA SER A 299 39.41 -70.22 -4.10
C SER A 299 38.02 -69.58 -3.97
N LYS A 300 37.63 -69.18 -2.76
CA LYS A 300 36.36 -68.50 -2.48
C LYS A 300 36.34 -67.08 -3.06
N GLU A 301 37.44 -66.34 -2.93
CA GLU A 301 37.60 -65.03 -3.56
C GLU A 301 37.62 -65.13 -5.09
N ALA A 302 38.31 -66.12 -5.66
CA ALA A 302 38.32 -66.37 -7.10
C ALA A 302 36.92 -66.74 -7.64
N GLN A 303 36.17 -67.60 -6.94
CA GLN A 303 34.77 -67.89 -7.29
C GLN A 303 33.89 -66.64 -7.24
N LYS A 304 34.09 -65.79 -6.22
CA LYS A 304 33.36 -64.52 -6.10
C LYS A 304 33.65 -63.60 -7.29
N MET A 305 34.93 -63.41 -7.64
CA MET A 305 35.34 -62.62 -8.81
C MET A 305 34.76 -63.20 -10.11
N GLN A 306 34.80 -64.53 -10.32
CA GLN A 306 34.22 -65.15 -11.50
C GLN A 306 32.69 -64.96 -11.57
N SER A 307 32.00 -65.03 -10.44
CA SER A 307 30.55 -64.79 -10.38
C SER A 307 30.18 -63.34 -10.72
N GLU A 308 31.01 -62.38 -10.31
CA GLU A 308 30.85 -60.95 -10.61
C GLU A 308 31.15 -60.66 -12.08
N VAL A 309 32.22 -61.22 -12.65
CA VAL A 309 32.53 -61.11 -14.08
C VAL A 309 31.40 -61.72 -14.93
N LYS A 310 30.86 -62.89 -14.56
CA LYS A 310 29.74 -63.50 -15.27
C LYS A 310 28.47 -62.65 -15.21
N ARG A 311 28.21 -61.98 -14.09
CA ARG A 311 27.13 -60.98 -13.97
C ARG A 311 27.33 -59.79 -14.90
N LEU A 312 28.52 -59.21 -14.93
CA LEU A 312 28.83 -58.05 -15.78
C LEU A 312 28.74 -58.41 -17.27
N CYS A 313 29.31 -59.54 -17.69
CA CYS A 313 29.24 -60.02 -19.08
C CYS A 313 27.79 -60.33 -19.55
N SER A 314 26.92 -60.74 -18.62
CA SER A 314 25.49 -60.93 -18.91
C SER A 314 24.74 -59.60 -19.01
N SER A 315 25.14 -58.62 -18.19
CA SER A 315 24.63 -57.25 -18.27
C SER A 315 25.05 -56.55 -19.57
N ASP A 316 26.29 -56.72 -20.03
CA ASP A 316 26.79 -56.10 -21.26
C ASP A 316 26.22 -56.76 -22.53
N ARG A 317 26.01 -58.09 -22.53
CA ARG A 317 25.26 -58.76 -23.61
C ARG A 317 23.83 -58.24 -23.72
N ASN A 318 23.12 -58.10 -22.61
CA ASN A 318 21.78 -57.53 -22.63
C ASN A 318 21.77 -56.05 -23.02
N ARG A 319 22.86 -55.32 -22.80
CA ARG A 319 23.00 -53.91 -23.22
C ARG A 319 23.27 -53.78 -24.73
N LEU A 320 23.96 -54.74 -25.35
CA LEU A 320 24.18 -54.77 -26.80
C LEU A 320 22.92 -55.19 -27.59
N TYR A 321 22.05 -56.05 -27.03
CA TYR A 321 20.76 -56.39 -27.65
C TYR A 321 19.68 -55.31 -27.55
N VAL A 322 19.92 -54.23 -26.80
CA VAL A 322 19.02 -53.06 -26.77
C VAL A 322 19.38 -52.04 -27.87
N PHE A 323 20.46 -52.29 -28.63
CA PHE A 323 20.97 -51.39 -29.69
C PHE A 323 21.01 -52.01 -31.10
N LEU A 324 20.42 -53.19 -31.32
CA LEU A 324 20.20 -53.82 -32.65
C LEU A 324 18.81 -54.42 -32.71
#